data_AF-A0A739G577-F1
#
_entry.id   AF-A0A739G577-F1
#
_cell.length_a   1.000
_cell.length_b   1.000
_cell.length_c   1.000
_cell.angle_alpha   90.00
_cell.angle_beta   90.00
_cell.angle_gamma   90.00
#
_symmetry.space_group_name_H-M   'P 1'
#
loop_
_entity.id
_entity.type
_entity.pdbx_description
1 polymer ?
#
loop_
_entity_poly.entity_id
_entity_poly.type
_entity_poly.pdbx_seq_one_letter_code
_entity_poly.pdbx_strand_id
1 'polypeptide(L)'
;MATKKYELTKEYFFHGEFWHQLDDNKGRFSARIEYSPYHGLILDYCISDSESPRTCEILYGVLNTGERCTLIGKFDFTQGNIHFDKGIIHTGRHGFPIMLFNDFYAPDSKIEYCDLSLHGLQEFIHPHGFFTQLKHLEHPIFIAKGNHWTLQLVNHVSFSVIGDDLLNIINCQNKAALENIIHQLKKTKELYPDAFFSIRKELVFYFRIKSSNDLGIEDHISKCWDISGLFSILLNKPTLPEEINIKFKGNGSKTPCLLTTGFEQRTIDLALREIKHQLLPINRKHINLGKIFCKWFKIAERYMPLTITYQYETGFRTLHQAHTDIILFATQLEAINKTIGGSKNEKYMKPINEYASLFLIQEIEMFFKKFNNKSIGENIATLRNELAHVDRKKELMNILTIGDYVKIGNYLKT
;
A
#
# COMPACT_ATOMS: atom_id res chain seq x y z
N MET A 1 12.76 23.31 5.35
CA MET A 1 11.34 23.28 4.96
C MET A 1 10.80 21.88 5.22
N ALA A 2 9.65 21.76 5.90
CA ALA A 2 9.02 20.45 6.09
C ALA A 2 8.49 19.97 4.73
N THR A 3 8.92 18.79 4.28
CA THR A 3 8.34 18.14 3.10
C THR A 3 6.87 17.91 3.36
N LYS A 4 6.00 18.44 2.50
CA LYS A 4 4.55 18.25 2.60
C LYS A 4 4.23 16.77 2.37
N LYS A 5 3.41 16.19 3.26
CA LYS A 5 3.02 14.77 3.22
C LYS A 5 1.68 14.65 2.48
N TYR A 6 1.61 13.74 1.51
CA TYR A 6 0.38 13.38 0.80
C TYR A 6 0.11 11.89 1.02
N GLU A 7 -0.87 11.60 1.88
CA GLU A 7 -1.33 10.24 2.14
C GLU A 7 -2.31 9.78 1.06
N LEU A 8 -2.11 8.58 0.50
CA LEU A 8 -2.95 8.04 -0.57
C LEU A 8 -4.35 7.64 -0.11
N THR A 9 -4.62 7.57 1.19
CA THR A 9 -5.95 7.24 1.74
C THR A 9 -6.80 8.47 2.05
N LYS A 10 -6.31 9.68 1.78
CA LYS A 10 -7.02 10.95 1.99
C LYS A 10 -7.46 11.55 0.66
N GLU A 11 -8.39 12.48 0.74
CA GLU A 11 -8.84 13.26 -0.42
C GLU A 11 -8.07 14.58 -0.53
N TYR A 12 -7.83 15.02 -1.77
CA TYR A 12 -7.23 16.32 -2.05
C TYR A 12 -7.91 17.01 -3.21
N PHE A 13 -7.93 18.34 -3.14
CA PHE A 13 -8.46 19.19 -4.19
C PHE A 13 -7.42 20.25 -4.50
N PHE A 14 -7.02 20.31 -5.76
CA PHE A 14 -6.09 21.31 -6.25
C PHE A 14 -6.69 22.03 -7.44
N HIS A 15 -6.39 23.31 -7.55
CA HIS A 15 -6.68 24.09 -8.75
C HIS A 15 -5.35 24.57 -9.30
N GLY A 16 -5.19 24.63 -10.62
CA GLY A 16 -3.92 25.06 -11.20
C GLY A 16 -4.03 25.37 -12.68
N GLU A 17 -2.88 25.64 -13.25
CA GLU A 17 -2.71 25.83 -14.68
C GLU A 17 -1.70 24.81 -15.21
N PHE A 18 -2.03 24.19 -16.34
CA PHE A 18 -1.35 23.01 -16.89
C PHE A 18 -0.97 23.19 -18.35
N TRP A 19 0.11 22.55 -18.77
CA TRP A 19 0.64 22.57 -20.14
C TRP A 19 1.52 21.34 -20.39
N HIS A 20 1.91 21.08 -21.65
CA HIS A 20 2.55 19.80 -22.01
C HIS A 20 4.06 19.88 -22.30
N GLN A 21 4.62 21.06 -22.61
CA GLN A 21 6.04 21.22 -22.89
C GLN A 21 6.75 21.88 -21.71
N LEU A 22 7.80 21.26 -21.19
CA LEU A 22 8.49 21.77 -20.01
C LEU A 22 9.03 23.21 -20.21
N ASP A 23 9.57 23.48 -21.39
CA ASP A 23 10.23 24.74 -21.74
C ASP A 23 9.32 25.74 -22.48
N ASP A 24 8.07 25.37 -22.76
CA ASP A 24 7.11 26.23 -23.47
C ASP A 24 5.75 26.22 -22.76
N ASN A 25 5.37 27.39 -22.23
CA ASN A 25 4.09 27.58 -21.54
C ASN A 25 2.94 27.94 -22.49
N LYS A 26 3.11 27.81 -23.81
CA LYS A 26 2.01 27.97 -24.77
C LYS A 26 0.92 26.92 -24.58
N GLY A 27 -0.31 27.29 -24.91
CA GLY A 27 -1.46 26.42 -24.77
C GLY A 27 -1.79 26.05 -23.31
N ARG A 28 -1.33 26.84 -22.34
CA ARG A 28 -1.61 26.63 -20.92
C ARG A 28 -3.09 26.82 -20.64
N PHE A 29 -3.66 25.91 -19.85
CA PHE A 29 -5.08 25.94 -19.52
C PHE A 29 -5.29 25.73 -18.02
N SER A 30 -6.39 26.27 -17.50
CA SER A 30 -6.77 26.07 -16.11
C SER A 30 -7.57 24.78 -15.94
N ALA A 31 -7.29 24.05 -14.86
CA ALA A 31 -8.01 22.83 -14.52
C ALA A 31 -8.00 22.58 -13.00
N ARG A 32 -8.91 21.71 -12.56
CA ARG A 32 -9.00 21.22 -11.18
C ARG A 32 -8.54 19.77 -11.13
N ILE A 33 -7.71 19.44 -10.14
CA ILE A 33 -7.38 18.06 -9.79
C ILE A 33 -8.20 17.67 -8.55
N GLU A 34 -8.88 16.54 -8.66
CA GLU A 34 -9.56 15.87 -7.57
C GLU A 34 -8.86 14.53 -7.32
N TYR A 35 -8.42 14.30 -6.09
CA TYR A 35 -7.90 13.02 -5.66
C TYR A 35 -8.79 12.40 -4.61
N SER A 36 -9.12 11.12 -4.80
CA SER A 36 -9.62 10.26 -3.73
C SER A 36 -9.08 8.83 -3.90
N PRO A 37 -8.96 8.05 -2.82
CA PRO A 37 -8.53 6.65 -2.92
C PRO A 37 -9.49 5.75 -3.73
N TYR A 38 -10.75 6.17 -3.91
CA TYR A 38 -11.77 5.42 -4.65
C TYR A 38 -11.89 5.84 -6.12
N HIS A 39 -11.88 7.14 -6.42
CA HIS A 39 -12.01 7.63 -7.80
C HIS A 39 -10.64 7.87 -8.48
N GLY A 40 -9.54 7.83 -7.73
CA GLY A 40 -8.20 8.12 -8.24
C GLY A 40 -7.91 9.61 -8.39
N LEU A 41 -6.92 9.91 -9.23
CA LEU A 41 -6.52 11.26 -9.64
C LEU A 41 -7.30 11.65 -10.89
N ILE A 42 -8.19 12.62 -10.78
CA ILE A 42 -9.03 13.12 -11.89
C ILE A 42 -8.68 14.57 -12.17
N LEU A 43 -8.38 14.87 -13.43
CA LEU A 43 -8.28 16.23 -13.96
C LEU A 43 -9.63 16.62 -14.59
N ASP A 44 -10.27 17.65 -14.03
CA ASP A 44 -11.46 18.31 -14.55
C ASP A 44 -11.04 19.57 -15.29
N TYR A 45 -11.24 19.61 -16.61
CA TYR A 45 -10.68 20.61 -17.51
C TYR A 45 -11.74 21.32 -18.34
N CYS A 46 -11.44 22.57 -18.69
CA CYS A 46 -12.18 23.38 -19.65
C CYS A 46 -11.17 24.16 -20.48
N ILE A 47 -11.03 23.79 -21.75
CA ILE A 47 -10.01 24.30 -22.67
C ILE A 47 -10.72 24.98 -23.82
N SER A 48 -10.47 26.27 -23.99
CA SER A 48 -10.96 27.07 -25.12
C SER A 48 -9.83 27.54 -26.06
N ASP A 49 -8.57 27.31 -25.69
CA ASP A 49 -7.41 27.73 -26.48
C ASP A 49 -7.04 26.65 -27.51
N SER A 50 -6.88 27.06 -28.77
CA SER A 50 -6.48 26.19 -29.87
C SER A 50 -5.03 25.71 -29.78
N GLU A 51 -4.17 26.43 -29.05
CA GLU A 51 -2.77 26.04 -28.83
C GLU A 51 -2.62 24.99 -27.72
N SER A 52 -3.66 24.74 -26.93
CA SER A 52 -3.63 23.70 -25.88
C SER A 52 -3.44 22.30 -26.46
N PRO A 53 -2.77 21.40 -25.70
CA PRO A 53 -2.53 20.03 -26.15
C PRO A 53 -3.86 19.33 -26.42
N ARG A 54 -3.95 18.61 -27.54
CA ARG A 54 -5.07 17.69 -27.81
C ARG A 54 -4.82 16.31 -27.21
N THR A 55 -3.57 15.86 -27.25
CA THR A 55 -3.14 14.58 -26.69
C THR A 55 -1.75 14.75 -26.10
N CYS A 56 -1.49 14.15 -24.95
CA CYS A 56 -0.17 14.18 -24.31
C CYS A 56 0.00 12.98 -23.37
N GLU A 57 1.25 12.70 -22.97
CA GLU A 57 1.55 11.69 -21.94
C GLU A 57 1.94 12.31 -20.60
N ILE A 58 2.30 13.60 -20.61
CA ILE A 58 2.71 14.35 -19.42
C ILE A 58 2.06 15.74 -19.46
N LEU A 59 1.59 16.18 -18.30
CA LEU A 59 1.25 17.57 -18.06
C LEU A 59 2.07 18.12 -16.91
N TYR A 60 2.69 19.26 -17.15
CA TYR A 60 3.32 20.08 -16.13
C TYR A 60 2.28 21.07 -15.60
N GLY A 61 2.30 21.33 -14.30
CA GLY A 61 1.32 22.22 -13.68
C GLY A 61 1.85 23.01 -12.50
N VAL A 62 1.33 24.22 -12.32
CA VAL A 62 1.52 24.99 -11.09
C VAL A 62 0.18 25.09 -10.40
N LEU A 63 0.14 24.56 -9.17
CA LEU A 63 -1.05 24.58 -8.35
C LEU A 63 -1.28 25.97 -7.75
N ASN A 64 -2.50 26.24 -7.29
CA ASN A 64 -2.90 27.47 -6.60
C ASN A 64 -2.13 27.73 -5.30
N THR A 65 -1.46 26.70 -4.78
CA THR A 65 -0.51 26.81 -3.65
C THR A 65 0.88 27.32 -4.06
N GLY A 66 1.15 27.50 -5.36
CA GLY A 66 2.47 27.77 -5.93
C GLY A 66 3.35 26.52 -6.10
N GLU A 67 2.84 25.36 -5.72
CA GLU A 67 3.56 24.08 -5.81
C GLU A 67 3.56 23.58 -7.26
N ARG A 68 4.75 23.18 -7.75
CA ARG A 68 4.89 22.54 -9.06
C ARG A 68 4.45 21.09 -8.98
N CYS A 69 3.83 20.59 -10.05
CA CYS A 69 3.48 19.18 -10.18
C CYS A 69 3.66 18.66 -11.61
N THR A 70 3.79 17.34 -11.72
CA THR A 70 3.81 16.62 -12.99
C THR A 70 2.76 15.51 -12.96
N LEU A 71 1.79 15.55 -13.87
CA LEU A 71 0.84 14.46 -14.11
C LEU A 71 1.42 13.56 -15.21
N ILE A 72 1.42 12.26 -14.98
CA ILE A 72 1.96 11.27 -15.92
C ILE A 72 0.85 10.31 -16.29
N GLY A 73 0.65 10.08 -17.59
CA GLY A 73 -0.31 9.15 -18.17
C GLY A 73 -0.86 9.65 -19.50
N LYS A 74 -1.23 8.72 -20.38
CA LYS A 74 -1.84 9.04 -21.68
C LYS A 74 -3.14 9.80 -21.50
N PHE A 75 -3.27 10.88 -22.27
CA PHE A 75 -4.40 11.79 -22.23
C PHE A 75 -4.88 12.12 -23.65
N ASP A 76 -6.22 12.20 -23.82
CA ASP A 76 -6.88 12.70 -25.02
C ASP A 76 -8.00 13.71 -24.69
N PHE A 77 -7.78 14.99 -24.99
CA PHE A 77 -8.71 16.13 -24.78
C PHE A 77 -9.79 16.22 -25.84
N THR A 78 -9.77 15.35 -26.85
CA THR A 78 -10.78 15.39 -27.92
C THR A 78 -12.11 14.75 -27.50
N GLN A 79 -12.12 14.02 -26.39
CA GLN A 79 -13.27 13.27 -25.88
C GLN A 79 -14.14 14.15 -24.97
N GLY A 80 -14.77 15.18 -25.54
CA GLY A 80 -15.73 16.05 -24.83
C GLY A 80 -15.75 17.46 -25.39
N ASN A 81 -16.68 17.74 -26.31
CA ASN A 81 -16.71 19.01 -27.05
C ASN A 81 -18.07 19.69 -26.93
N ILE A 82 -18.07 20.95 -26.53
CA ILE A 82 -19.22 21.83 -26.66
C ILE A 82 -18.94 22.78 -27.83
N HIS A 83 -19.80 22.74 -28.85
CA HIS A 83 -19.72 23.65 -29.99
C HIS A 83 -20.57 24.89 -29.71
N PHE A 84 -19.96 26.07 -29.72
CA PHE A 84 -20.65 27.35 -29.68
C PHE A 84 -20.26 28.15 -30.91
N ASP A 85 -21.07 28.11 -31.97
CA ASP A 85 -21.01 28.87 -33.24
C ASP A 85 -19.61 29.13 -33.86
N LYS A 86 -18.76 29.93 -33.20
CA LYS A 86 -17.41 30.33 -33.62
C LYS A 86 -16.26 29.73 -32.79
N GLY A 87 -16.53 28.94 -31.76
CA GLY A 87 -15.52 28.34 -30.88
C GLY A 87 -15.87 26.90 -30.47
N ILE A 88 -14.83 26.07 -30.37
CA ILE A 88 -14.92 24.71 -29.81
C ILE A 88 -14.31 24.79 -28.41
N ILE A 89 -15.10 24.43 -27.40
CA ILE A 89 -14.60 24.29 -26.03
C ILE A 89 -14.51 22.80 -25.73
N HIS A 90 -13.32 22.36 -25.34
CA HIS A 90 -13.05 21.01 -24.88
C HIS A 90 -13.26 20.96 -23.37
N THR A 91 -14.26 20.20 -22.91
CA THR A 91 -14.57 20.06 -21.49
C THR A 91 -14.70 18.59 -21.13
N GLY A 92 -14.10 18.17 -20.01
CA GLY A 92 -14.22 16.79 -19.58
C GLY A 92 -13.51 16.49 -18.28
N ARG A 93 -13.62 15.22 -17.87
CA ARG A 93 -12.91 14.67 -16.72
C ARG A 93 -12.06 13.51 -17.21
N HIS A 94 -10.80 13.45 -16.79
CA HIS A 94 -9.86 12.40 -17.20
C HIS A 94 -9.02 11.92 -16.03
N GLY A 95 -8.81 10.61 -15.95
CA GLY A 95 -8.02 9.98 -14.91
C GLY A 95 -6.53 9.92 -15.26
N PHE A 96 -5.66 10.37 -14.34
CA PHE A 96 -4.22 10.15 -14.44
C PHE A 96 -3.78 9.02 -13.50
N PRO A 97 -2.84 8.15 -13.89
CA PRO A 97 -2.30 7.14 -12.99
C PRO A 97 -1.41 7.74 -11.90
N ILE A 98 -0.64 8.79 -12.19
CA ILE A 98 0.42 9.31 -11.31
C ILE A 98 0.42 10.84 -11.29
N MET A 99 0.63 11.40 -10.10
CA MET A 99 0.94 12.81 -9.88
C MET A 99 2.17 12.96 -8.98
N LEU A 100 3.18 13.70 -9.46
CA LEU A 100 4.40 14.06 -8.71
C LEU A 100 4.34 15.52 -8.27
N PHE A 101 4.85 15.82 -7.08
CA PHE A 101 4.84 17.17 -6.50
C PHE A 101 6.23 17.83 -6.44
N ASN A 102 6.29 19.09 -6.02
CA ASN A 102 7.48 19.91 -5.77
C ASN A 102 8.32 20.31 -6.99
N ASP A 103 8.25 19.60 -8.12
CA ASP A 103 9.00 19.98 -9.32
C ASP A 103 8.37 19.46 -10.62
N PHE A 104 8.99 19.82 -11.73
CA PHE A 104 8.70 19.26 -13.04
C PHE A 104 9.67 18.13 -13.39
N TYR A 105 9.11 16.99 -13.80
CA TYR A 105 9.89 15.79 -14.10
C TYR A 105 9.73 15.39 -15.56
N ALA A 106 10.83 15.37 -16.29
CA ALA A 106 10.88 14.87 -17.66
C ALA A 106 10.77 13.32 -17.69
N PRO A 107 10.32 12.71 -18.80
CA PRO A 107 10.19 11.25 -18.91
C PRO A 107 11.49 10.47 -18.63
N ASP A 108 12.65 11.07 -18.93
CA ASP A 108 13.98 10.48 -18.76
C ASP A 108 14.61 10.75 -17.39
N SER A 109 13.85 11.37 -16.48
CA SER A 109 14.29 11.67 -15.11
C SER A 109 14.67 10.39 -14.37
N LYS A 110 15.96 10.27 -14.02
CA LYS A 110 16.49 9.07 -13.36
C LYS A 110 16.10 9.01 -11.89
N ILE A 111 15.61 7.86 -11.45
CA ILE A 111 15.23 7.60 -10.05
C ILE A 111 16.44 7.03 -9.30
N GLU A 112 16.72 7.57 -8.12
CA GLU A 112 17.70 7.03 -7.17
C GLU A 112 17.06 5.96 -6.28
N TYR A 113 15.89 6.26 -5.72
CA TYR A 113 15.10 5.32 -4.92
C TYR A 113 13.63 5.75 -4.79
N CYS A 114 12.78 4.79 -4.42
CA CYS A 114 11.39 5.01 -4.03
C CYS A 114 11.20 4.57 -2.57
N ASP A 115 10.65 5.45 -1.73
CA ASP A 115 10.27 5.17 -0.35
C ASP A 115 8.75 4.95 -0.28
N LEU A 116 8.34 3.79 0.22
CA LEU A 116 6.94 3.40 0.41
C LEU A 116 6.66 3.21 1.91
N SER A 117 5.62 3.86 2.41
CA SER A 117 5.01 3.52 3.71
C SER A 117 3.67 2.81 3.50
N LEU A 118 3.29 1.97 4.45
CA LEU A 118 2.07 1.16 4.39
C LEU A 118 1.29 1.30 5.69
N HIS A 119 -0.04 1.30 5.58
CA HIS A 119 -0.91 1.18 6.75
C HIS A 119 -0.63 -0.13 7.50
N GLY A 120 -0.38 -0.02 8.81
CA GLY A 120 -0.03 -1.17 9.66
C GLY A 120 1.45 -1.55 9.69
N LEU A 121 2.31 -0.88 8.93
CA LEU A 121 3.76 -1.17 8.92
C LEU A 121 4.40 -0.87 10.29
N GLN A 122 3.99 0.23 10.92
CA GLN A 122 4.42 0.58 12.27
C GLN A 122 4.10 -0.58 13.21
N GLU A 123 2.84 -0.99 13.29
CA GLU A 123 2.36 -2.05 14.18
C GLU A 123 3.00 -3.39 13.85
N PHE A 124 3.34 -3.67 12.59
CA PHE A 124 4.08 -4.88 12.23
C PHE A 124 5.51 -4.90 12.80
N ILE A 125 6.17 -3.73 12.84
CA ILE A 125 7.56 -3.59 13.29
C ILE A 125 7.64 -3.44 14.81
N HIS A 126 6.82 -2.55 15.38
CA HIS A 126 6.86 -2.16 16.79
C HIS A 126 5.53 -1.53 17.23
N PRO A 127 5.03 -1.79 18.45
CA PRO A 127 3.80 -1.17 18.93
C PRO A 127 3.89 0.37 18.92
N HIS A 128 2.85 1.00 18.35
CA HIS A 128 2.75 2.45 18.14
C HIS A 128 2.94 3.26 19.43
N GLY A 129 2.31 2.84 20.53
CA GLY A 129 2.38 3.51 21.84
C GLY A 129 3.76 3.57 22.49
N PHE A 130 4.77 2.95 21.88
CA PHE A 130 6.14 2.90 22.39
C PHE A 130 7.18 3.44 21.40
N PHE A 131 6.77 4.32 20.47
CA PHE A 131 7.67 4.89 19.46
C PHE A 131 8.84 5.68 20.07
N THR A 132 8.71 6.21 21.29
CA THR A 132 9.78 6.90 22.04
C THR A 132 10.87 5.94 22.51
N GLN A 133 10.56 4.64 22.66
CA GLN A 133 11.50 3.62 23.14
C GLN A 133 12.40 3.07 22.02
N LEU A 134 11.96 3.16 20.77
CA LEU A 134 12.75 2.67 19.64
C LEU A 134 13.88 3.66 19.33
N LYS A 135 15.14 3.23 19.44
CA LYS A 135 16.26 4.08 19.04
C LYS A 135 16.18 4.38 17.55
N HIS A 136 16.44 5.63 17.18
CA HIS A 136 16.68 5.95 15.77
C HIS A 136 17.90 5.14 15.31
N LEU A 137 17.83 4.57 14.11
CA LEU A 137 18.92 3.81 13.54
C LEU A 137 19.36 4.57 12.30
N GLU A 138 20.64 4.92 12.23
CA GLU A 138 21.23 5.52 11.03
C GLU A 138 21.38 4.50 9.89
N HIS A 139 21.26 3.21 10.21
CA HIS A 139 21.37 2.10 9.27
C HIS A 139 20.02 1.42 9.06
N PRO A 140 19.80 0.83 7.87
CA PRO A 140 18.58 0.08 7.59
C PRO A 140 18.33 -1.05 8.60
N ILE A 141 17.07 -1.20 8.96
CA ILE A 141 16.54 -2.23 9.85
C ILE A 141 16.72 -3.63 9.27
N PHE A 142 16.56 -3.77 7.95
CA PHE A 142 17.03 -4.91 7.18
C PHE A 142 17.37 -4.49 5.75
N ILE A 143 18.11 -5.35 5.06
CA ILE A 143 18.43 -5.22 3.65
C ILE A 143 18.14 -6.55 2.94
N ALA A 144 17.38 -6.51 1.85
CA ALA A 144 17.23 -7.60 0.90
C ALA A 144 17.82 -7.17 -0.44
N LYS A 145 18.48 -8.10 -1.13
CA LYS A 145 19.08 -7.86 -2.45
C LYS A 145 18.64 -8.96 -3.40
N GLY A 146 18.30 -8.59 -4.62
CA GLY A 146 18.11 -9.52 -5.72
C GLY A 146 18.75 -9.00 -7.00
N ASN A 147 18.41 -9.63 -8.12
CA ASN A 147 18.95 -9.23 -9.41
C ASN A 147 18.37 -7.85 -9.76
N HIS A 148 19.24 -6.85 -9.79
CA HIS A 148 18.95 -5.47 -10.14
C HIS A 148 18.08 -4.65 -9.17
N TRP A 149 17.91 -5.12 -7.93
CA TRP A 149 17.19 -4.35 -6.92
C TRP A 149 17.76 -4.56 -5.52
N THR A 150 17.59 -3.53 -4.68
CA THR A 150 17.85 -3.57 -3.24
C THR A 150 16.65 -2.99 -2.52
N LEU A 151 16.13 -3.74 -1.56
CA LEU A 151 15.05 -3.30 -0.67
C LEU A 151 15.60 -3.10 0.72
N GLN A 152 15.34 -1.95 1.31
CA GLN A 152 15.76 -1.59 2.66
C GLN A 152 14.55 -1.19 3.47
N LEU A 153 14.50 -1.57 4.74
CA LEU A 153 13.55 -0.98 5.68
C LEU A 153 14.29 0.09 6.48
N VAL A 154 13.87 1.33 6.34
CA VAL A 154 14.49 2.49 7.00
C VAL A 154 13.48 3.16 7.91
N ASN A 155 13.95 3.81 8.97
CA ASN A 155 13.13 4.65 9.81
C ASN A 155 13.53 6.12 9.65
N HIS A 156 12.53 6.95 9.39
CA HIS A 156 12.68 8.39 9.37
C HIS A 156 12.13 8.96 10.67
N VAL A 157 12.88 9.89 11.27
CA VAL A 157 12.48 10.57 12.50
C VAL A 157 12.39 12.05 12.23
N SER A 158 11.25 12.65 12.57
CA SER A 158 11.12 14.10 12.60
C SER A 158 11.21 14.59 14.04
N PHE A 159 11.82 15.77 14.21
CA PHE A 159 11.99 16.40 15.50
C PHE A 159 11.33 17.77 15.49
N SER A 160 10.59 18.10 16.56
CA SER A 160 10.14 19.47 16.81
C SER A 160 11.18 20.17 17.67
N VAL A 161 11.63 21.32 17.20
CA VAL A 161 12.47 22.22 17.99
C VAL A 161 11.65 22.70 19.18
N ILE A 162 12.20 22.53 20.38
CA ILE A 162 11.57 22.98 21.62
C ILE A 162 12.40 24.09 22.28
N GLY A 163 13.73 24.05 22.13
CA GLY A 163 14.59 25.10 22.69
C GLY A 163 14.44 25.21 24.21
N ASP A 164 13.97 26.36 24.69
CA ASP A 164 13.79 26.66 26.12
C ASP A 164 12.56 26.05 26.76
N ASP A 165 11.57 25.64 25.95
CA ASP A 165 10.32 25.07 26.44
C ASP A 165 10.45 23.59 26.88
N LEU A 166 11.65 23.01 26.86
CA LEU A 166 11.88 21.61 27.25
C LEU A 166 11.51 21.37 28.72
N LEU A 167 11.63 22.40 29.55
CA LEU A 167 11.25 22.32 30.96
C LEU A 167 9.74 22.27 31.16
N ASN A 168 8.95 22.78 30.21
CA ASN A 168 7.49 22.80 30.28
C ASN A 168 6.86 21.44 29.94
N ILE A 169 7.62 20.53 29.32
CA ILE A 169 7.11 19.21 28.92
C ILE A 169 7.51 18.08 29.89
N ILE A 170 8.45 18.32 30.80
CA ILE A 170 8.92 17.31 31.75
C ILE A 170 8.16 17.47 33.06
N ASN A 171 7.39 16.45 33.42
CA ASN A 171 6.72 16.37 34.73
C ASN A 171 7.27 15.19 35.53
N CYS A 172 7.47 15.37 36.84
CA CYS A 172 7.89 14.30 37.74
C CYS A 172 7.16 14.46 39.07
N GLN A 173 6.61 13.36 39.58
CA GLN A 173 5.92 13.33 40.88
C GLN A 173 6.88 13.67 42.04
N ASN A 174 8.17 13.35 41.89
CA ASN A 174 9.20 13.72 42.85
C ASN A 174 9.77 15.11 42.52
N LYS A 175 9.38 16.12 43.31
CA LYS A 175 9.80 17.51 43.12
C LYS A 175 11.32 17.71 43.20
N ALA A 176 11.99 17.06 44.15
CA ALA A 176 13.44 17.18 44.30
C ALA A 176 14.21 16.62 43.10
N ALA A 177 13.71 15.52 42.51
CA ALA A 177 14.28 14.98 41.28
C ALA A 177 14.05 15.91 40.08
N LEU A 178 12.87 16.52 39.97
CA LEU A 178 12.55 17.49 38.92
C LEU A 178 13.45 18.73 38.99
N GLU A 179 13.61 19.30 40.18
CA GLU A 179 14.48 20.47 40.42
C GLU A 179 15.93 20.18 40.04
N ASN A 180 16.44 18.99 40.36
CA ASN A 180 17.79 18.57 39.96
C ASN A 180 17.91 18.50 38.43
N ILE A 181 16.95 17.89 37.73
CA ILE A 181 16.94 17.81 36.26
C ILE A 181 16.91 19.22 35.65
N ILE A 182 16.05 20.11 36.15
CA ILE A 182 15.95 21.51 35.69
C ILE A 182 17.30 22.22 35.86
N HIS A 183 17.95 22.06 37.03
CA HIS A 183 19.23 22.68 37.32
C HIS A 183 20.34 22.20 36.38
N GLN A 184 20.41 20.88 36.12
CA GLN A 184 21.40 20.32 35.20
C GLN A 184 21.17 20.79 33.76
N LEU A 185 19.91 20.83 33.31
CA LEU A 185 19.57 21.32 31.96
C LEU A 185 19.97 22.78 31.76
N LYS A 186 19.75 23.64 32.76
CA LYS A 186 20.19 25.05 32.71
C LYS A 186 21.71 25.15 32.61
N LYS A 187 22.44 24.41 33.45
CA LYS A 187 23.92 24.35 33.38
C LYS A 187 24.42 23.85 32.03
N THR A 188 23.80 22.83 31.45
CA THR A 188 24.18 22.33 30.12
C THR A 188 23.99 23.41 29.05
N LYS A 189 22.94 24.22 29.13
CA LYS A 189 22.73 25.33 28.18
C LYS A 189 23.74 26.46 28.34
N GLU A 190 24.11 26.79 29.57
CA GLU A 190 25.20 27.77 29.82
C GLU A 190 26.53 27.31 29.21
N LEU A 191 26.82 26.00 29.27
CA LEU A 191 28.02 25.40 28.69
C LEU A 191 27.96 25.28 27.16
N TYR A 192 26.76 25.14 26.59
CA TYR A 192 26.53 24.96 25.16
C TYR A 192 25.42 25.90 24.67
N PRO A 193 25.68 27.21 24.54
CA PRO A 193 24.66 28.20 24.20
C PRO A 193 24.06 28.00 22.79
N ASP A 194 24.81 27.38 21.88
CA ASP A 194 24.33 27.06 20.52
C ASP A 194 23.59 25.70 20.44
N ALA A 195 23.41 25.00 21.56
CA ALA A 195 22.76 23.69 21.56
C ALA A 195 21.23 23.82 21.44
N PHE A 196 20.67 23.28 20.35
CA PHE A 196 19.23 23.23 20.13
C PHE A 196 18.65 21.89 20.55
N PHE A 197 17.86 21.89 21.63
CA PHE A 197 17.13 20.70 22.06
C PHE A 197 15.84 20.54 21.26
N SER A 198 15.64 19.32 20.76
CA SER A 198 14.45 18.95 20.00
C SER A 198 13.88 17.66 20.55
N ILE A 199 12.56 17.52 20.56
CA ILE A 199 11.90 16.26 20.89
C ILE A 199 11.49 15.53 19.62
N ARG A 200 11.49 14.21 19.68
CA ARG A 200 10.94 13.39 18.60
C ARG A 200 9.46 13.70 18.43
N LYS A 201 9.09 14.12 17.23
CA LYS A 201 7.70 14.40 16.83
C LYS A 201 7.06 13.17 16.19
N GLU A 202 7.77 12.52 15.26
CA GLU A 202 7.23 11.41 14.48
C GLU A 202 8.32 10.37 14.18
N LEU A 203 7.91 9.12 14.05
CA LEU A 203 8.74 8.01 13.59
C LEU A 203 7.94 7.29 12.50
N VAL A 204 8.44 7.32 11.26
CA VAL A 204 7.79 6.65 10.12
C VAL A 204 8.75 5.62 9.55
N PHE A 205 8.21 4.44 9.23
CA PHE A 205 8.97 3.40 8.54
C PHE A 205 8.70 3.43 7.05
N TYR A 206 9.75 3.28 6.26
CA TYR A 206 9.67 3.21 4.81
C TYR A 206 10.40 1.98 4.28
N PHE A 207 9.77 1.31 3.32
CA PHE A 207 10.45 0.44 2.39
C PHE A 207 11.10 1.28 1.31
N ARG A 208 12.43 1.34 1.34
CA ARG A 208 13.26 1.99 0.32
C ARG A 208 13.65 0.99 -0.75
N ILE A 209 13.13 1.18 -1.95
CA ILE A 209 13.44 0.39 -3.15
C ILE A 209 14.49 1.15 -3.96
N LYS A 210 15.62 0.50 -4.19
CA LYS A 210 16.65 0.94 -5.13
C LYS A 210 16.72 -0.04 -6.28
N SER A 211 16.84 0.48 -7.49
CA SER A 211 17.04 -0.32 -8.69
C SER A 211 18.44 -0.04 -9.22
N SER A 212 19.18 -1.09 -9.62
CA SER A 212 20.51 -0.89 -10.21
C SER A 212 20.44 -0.49 -11.69
N ASN A 213 19.33 -0.79 -12.33
CA ASN A 213 19.03 -0.38 -13.70
C ASN A 213 18.20 0.90 -13.62
N ASP A 214 18.31 1.77 -14.62
CA ASP A 214 17.49 2.98 -14.75
C ASP A 214 16.04 2.57 -15.12
N LEU A 215 15.34 1.95 -14.16
CA LEU A 215 13.93 1.57 -14.27
C LEU A 215 13.03 2.81 -14.17
N GLY A 216 11.90 2.75 -14.86
CA GLY A 216 10.91 3.82 -14.87
C GLY A 216 10.13 3.95 -13.55
N ILE A 217 9.28 4.97 -13.46
CA ILE A 217 8.39 5.18 -12.31
C ILE A 217 7.41 4.00 -12.16
N GLU A 218 6.85 3.51 -13.27
CA GLU A 218 5.89 2.40 -13.29
C GLU A 218 6.45 1.12 -12.66
N ASP A 219 7.72 0.78 -12.95
CA ASP A 219 8.40 -0.38 -12.36
C ASP A 219 8.55 -0.25 -10.85
N HIS A 220 8.86 0.95 -10.36
CA HIS A 220 8.96 1.22 -8.93
C HIS A 220 7.59 1.11 -8.25
N ILE A 221 6.53 1.59 -8.90
CA ILE A 221 5.15 1.46 -8.42
C ILE A 221 4.72 -0.01 -8.39
N SER A 222 5.02 -0.77 -9.44
CA SER A 222 4.74 -2.22 -9.49
C SER A 222 5.40 -2.96 -8.31
N LYS A 223 6.67 -2.66 -8.01
CA LYS A 223 7.33 -3.19 -6.80
C LYS A 223 6.67 -2.73 -5.50
N CYS A 224 6.13 -1.52 -5.44
CA CYS A 224 5.37 -1.06 -4.26
C CYS A 224 4.12 -1.92 -4.04
N TRP A 225 3.42 -2.28 -5.13
CA TRP A 225 2.27 -3.19 -5.08
C TRP A 225 2.66 -4.60 -4.65
N ASP A 226 3.79 -5.13 -5.12
CA ASP A 226 4.30 -6.42 -4.66
C ASP A 226 4.56 -6.43 -3.14
N ILE A 227 5.09 -5.35 -2.59
CA ILE A 227 5.34 -5.22 -1.15
C ILE A 227 4.01 -5.14 -0.38
N SER A 228 3.11 -4.28 -0.83
CA SER A 228 1.76 -4.13 -0.26
C SER A 228 1.00 -5.47 -0.27
N GLY A 229 1.10 -6.24 -1.36
CA GLY A 229 0.43 -7.53 -1.52
C GLY A 229 0.98 -8.62 -0.61
N LEU A 230 2.29 -8.65 -0.38
CA LEU A 230 2.86 -9.53 0.64
C LEU A 230 2.34 -9.16 2.03
N PHE A 231 2.35 -7.86 2.36
CA PHE A 231 1.92 -7.40 3.67
C PHE A 231 0.43 -7.64 3.91
N SER A 232 -0.41 -7.59 2.87
CA SER A 232 -1.83 -7.93 3.03
C SER A 232 -2.04 -9.39 3.41
N ILE A 233 -1.18 -10.29 2.91
CA ILE A 233 -1.17 -11.70 3.31
C ILE A 233 -0.67 -11.84 4.76
N LEU A 234 0.48 -11.24 5.09
CA LEU A 234 1.10 -11.35 6.42
C LEU A 234 0.21 -10.78 7.54
N LEU A 235 -0.53 -9.71 7.26
CA LEU A 235 -1.45 -9.07 8.19
C LEU A 235 -2.87 -9.65 8.13
N ASN A 236 -3.15 -10.53 7.16
CA ASN A 236 -4.49 -11.03 6.84
C ASN A 236 -5.54 -9.90 6.73
N LYS A 237 -5.17 -8.85 6.00
CA LYS A 237 -5.92 -7.59 5.96
C LYS A 237 -5.51 -6.77 4.73
N PRO A 238 -6.42 -5.99 4.11
CA PRO A 238 -6.02 -4.96 3.14
C PRO A 238 -4.87 -4.10 3.69
N THR A 239 -3.76 -4.05 2.97
CA THR A 239 -2.61 -3.20 3.32
C THR A 239 -2.37 -2.23 2.19
N LEU A 240 -2.80 -0.99 2.36
CA LEU A 240 -2.72 0.03 1.32
C LEU A 240 -1.42 0.85 1.47
N PRO A 241 -0.83 1.31 0.35
CA PRO A 241 0.15 2.39 0.40
C PRO A 241 -0.39 3.58 1.19
N GLU A 242 0.34 3.99 2.22
CA GLU A 242 0.04 5.21 2.97
C GLU A 242 0.69 6.40 2.27
N GLU A 243 1.99 6.29 1.98
CA GLU A 243 2.77 7.33 1.33
C GLU A 243 3.74 6.72 0.32
N ILE A 244 3.96 7.44 -0.78
CA ILE A 244 5.00 7.13 -1.75
C ILE A 244 5.82 8.39 -2.00
N ASN A 245 7.14 8.27 -1.85
CA ASN A 245 8.08 9.36 -2.06
C ASN A 245 9.19 8.91 -3.01
N ILE A 246 9.39 9.62 -4.11
CA ILE A 246 10.39 9.30 -5.13
C ILE A 246 11.58 10.25 -4.98
N LYS A 247 12.79 9.70 -4.94
CA LYS A 247 14.03 10.48 -5.00
C LYS A 247 14.59 10.41 -6.41
N PHE A 248 14.61 11.54 -7.12
CA PHE A 248 15.28 11.66 -8.41
C PHE A 248 16.76 12.00 -8.25
N LYS A 249 17.62 11.47 -9.12
CA LYS A 249 19.05 11.76 -9.14
C LYS A 249 19.26 13.27 -9.40
N GLY A 250 20.15 13.89 -8.64
CA GLY A 250 20.46 15.32 -8.77
C GLY A 250 19.47 16.27 -8.07
N ASN A 251 18.32 15.79 -7.59
CA ASN A 251 17.40 16.60 -6.79
C ASN A 251 17.82 16.56 -5.31
N GLY A 252 17.69 17.68 -4.58
CA GLY A 252 18.00 17.79 -3.15
C GLY A 252 16.92 17.21 -2.22
N SER A 253 15.66 17.23 -2.63
CA SER A 253 14.50 16.75 -1.83
C SER A 253 13.93 15.43 -2.34
N LYS A 254 13.01 14.84 -1.56
CA LYS A 254 12.14 13.75 -2.02
C LYS A 254 10.86 14.33 -2.60
N THR A 255 10.26 13.59 -3.50
CA THR A 255 9.08 13.97 -4.27
C THR A 255 7.89 13.15 -3.82
N PRO A 256 6.90 13.75 -3.14
CA PRO A 256 5.65 13.07 -2.87
C PRO A 256 4.98 12.63 -4.18
N CYS A 257 4.32 11.48 -4.13
CA CYS A 257 3.64 10.87 -5.26
C CYS A 257 2.24 10.45 -4.83
N LEU A 258 1.23 10.90 -5.57
CA LEU A 258 -0.12 10.33 -5.51
C LEU A 258 -0.29 9.35 -6.66
N LEU A 259 -0.99 8.25 -6.37
CA LEU A 259 -1.33 7.22 -7.35
C LEU A 259 -2.83 6.98 -7.37
N THR A 260 -3.36 6.71 -8.55
CA THR A 260 -4.69 6.16 -8.70
C THR A 260 -4.71 4.70 -8.25
N THR A 261 -5.51 4.40 -7.22
CA THR A 261 -5.55 3.09 -6.55
C THR A 261 -6.88 2.35 -6.71
N GLY A 262 -8.01 3.07 -6.82
CA GLY A 262 -9.31 2.50 -7.22
C GLY A 262 -9.95 1.55 -6.19
N PHE A 263 -9.67 1.73 -4.90
CA PHE A 263 -10.20 0.85 -3.86
C PHE A 263 -11.64 1.20 -3.47
N GLU A 264 -12.46 0.18 -3.20
CA GLU A 264 -13.76 0.39 -2.57
C GLU A 264 -13.61 1.00 -1.17
N GLN A 265 -14.57 1.84 -0.77
CA GLN A 265 -14.58 2.45 0.56
C GLN A 265 -14.49 1.41 1.68
N ARG A 266 -15.19 0.27 1.56
CA ARG A 266 -15.14 -0.81 2.56
C ARG A 266 -13.75 -1.41 2.72
N THR A 267 -12.98 -1.51 1.64
CA THR A 267 -11.60 -2.00 1.66
C THR A 267 -10.70 -1.02 2.39
N ILE A 268 -10.88 0.29 2.15
CA ILE A 268 -10.14 1.36 2.84
C ILE A 268 -10.50 1.37 4.32
N ASP A 269 -11.79 1.32 4.66
CA ASP A 269 -12.26 1.27 6.04
C ASP A 269 -11.64 0.08 6.76
N LEU A 270 -11.61 -1.09 6.13
CA LEU A 270 -10.91 -2.25 6.67
C LEU A 270 -9.44 -1.96 6.86
N ALA A 271 -8.71 -1.52 5.83
CA ALA A 271 -7.28 -1.20 5.89
C ALA A 271 -6.93 -0.24 7.04
N LEU A 272 -7.76 0.76 7.28
CA LEU A 272 -7.56 1.80 8.29
C LEU A 272 -7.97 1.37 9.71
N ARG A 273 -8.63 0.21 9.90
CA ARG A 273 -8.93 -0.30 11.25
C ARG A 273 -7.66 -0.44 12.09
N GLU A 274 -7.73 -0.06 13.35
CA GLU A 274 -6.59 -0.16 14.25
C GLU A 274 -6.04 -1.60 14.30
N ILE A 275 -4.71 -1.71 14.14
CA ILE A 275 -3.99 -2.98 14.28
C ILE A 275 -3.31 -2.97 15.65
N LYS A 276 -3.51 -4.01 16.44
CA LYS A 276 -2.78 -4.15 17.70
C LYS A 276 -1.58 -5.06 17.46
N HIS A 277 -0.36 -4.56 17.67
CA HIS A 277 0.89 -5.33 17.51
C HIS A 277 0.85 -6.70 18.21
N GLN A 278 0.22 -6.76 19.39
CA GLN A 278 0.11 -7.96 20.21
C GLN A 278 -0.88 -9.00 19.65
N LEU A 279 -1.80 -8.58 18.77
CA LEU A 279 -2.80 -9.44 18.14
C LEU A 279 -2.40 -9.84 16.71
N LEU A 280 -1.22 -9.41 16.25
CA LEU A 280 -0.75 -9.79 14.93
C LEU A 280 -0.38 -11.27 14.90
N PRO A 281 -0.90 -12.05 13.91
CA PRO A 281 -0.57 -13.47 13.78
C PRO A 281 0.93 -13.66 13.51
N ILE A 282 1.51 -12.74 12.73
CA ILE A 282 2.92 -12.69 12.42
C ILE A 282 3.37 -11.23 12.57
N ASN A 283 4.51 -11.02 13.23
CA ASN A 283 5.17 -9.72 13.29
C ASN A 283 6.65 -9.87 12.91
N ARG A 284 7.38 -8.76 12.84
CA ARG A 284 8.79 -8.75 12.43
C ARG A 284 9.66 -9.75 13.21
N LYS A 285 9.42 -9.99 14.50
CA LYS A 285 10.26 -10.89 15.31
C LYS A 285 10.14 -12.36 14.89
N HIS A 286 9.02 -12.73 14.28
CA HIS A 286 8.73 -14.11 13.89
C HIS A 286 9.31 -14.48 12.52
N ILE A 287 9.69 -13.49 11.70
CA ILE A 287 10.08 -13.74 10.31
C ILE A 287 11.37 -13.02 9.89
N ASN A 288 12.09 -13.62 8.95
CA ASN A 288 13.22 -12.97 8.29
C ASN A 288 12.74 -12.27 7.00
N LEU A 289 12.43 -10.98 7.11
CA LEU A 289 11.98 -10.16 5.97
C LEU A 289 12.95 -10.21 4.79
N GLY A 290 14.26 -10.22 5.05
CA GLY A 290 15.28 -10.29 4.01
C GLY A 290 15.12 -11.53 3.13
N LYS A 291 15.00 -12.71 3.76
CA LYS A 291 14.80 -13.99 3.05
C LYS A 291 13.44 -14.05 2.36
N ILE A 292 12.39 -13.51 2.99
CA ILE A 292 11.03 -13.53 2.44
C ILE A 292 10.97 -12.70 1.17
N PHE A 293 11.43 -11.44 1.19
CA PHE A 293 11.39 -10.58 0.00
C PHE A 293 12.22 -11.13 -1.16
N CYS A 294 13.38 -11.72 -0.88
CA CYS A 294 14.19 -12.38 -1.92
C CYS A 294 13.48 -13.54 -2.62
N LYS A 295 12.56 -14.25 -1.93
CA LYS A 295 11.71 -15.29 -2.53
C LYS A 295 10.46 -14.68 -3.16
N TRP A 296 9.80 -13.78 -2.44
CA TRP A 296 8.51 -13.19 -2.81
C TRP A 296 8.57 -12.51 -4.18
N PHE A 297 9.55 -11.62 -4.41
CA PHE A 297 9.69 -10.95 -5.72
C PHE A 297 9.97 -11.90 -6.89
N LYS A 298 10.31 -13.18 -6.65
CA LYS A 298 10.45 -14.19 -7.71
C LYS A 298 9.13 -14.91 -8.04
N ILE A 299 8.16 -14.85 -7.13
CA ILE A 299 6.90 -15.60 -7.21
C ILE A 299 5.66 -14.71 -7.18
N ALA A 300 5.80 -13.41 -6.88
CA ALA A 300 4.69 -12.47 -6.65
C ALA A 300 3.66 -12.52 -7.78
N GLU A 301 4.11 -12.45 -9.03
CA GLU A 301 3.25 -12.53 -10.22
C GLU A 301 2.40 -13.82 -10.27
N ARG A 302 2.98 -14.97 -9.88
CA ARG A 302 2.27 -16.27 -9.86
C ARG A 302 1.18 -16.33 -8.79
N TYR A 303 1.35 -15.55 -7.72
CA TYR A 303 0.41 -15.46 -6.61
C TYR A 303 -0.43 -14.17 -6.64
N MET A 304 -0.42 -13.44 -7.76
CA MET A 304 -1.19 -12.20 -7.92
C MET A 304 -2.70 -12.36 -7.63
N PRO A 305 -3.39 -13.46 -8.02
CA PRO A 305 -4.79 -13.67 -7.63
C PRO A 305 -4.99 -13.71 -6.11
N LEU A 306 -4.02 -14.28 -5.37
CA LEU A 306 -4.06 -14.32 -3.92
C LEU A 306 -3.84 -12.93 -3.32
N THR A 307 -2.83 -12.19 -3.79
CA THR A 307 -2.55 -10.84 -3.28
C THR A 307 -3.73 -9.90 -3.51
N ILE A 308 -4.34 -9.94 -4.70
CA ILE A 308 -5.53 -9.15 -5.03
C ILE A 308 -6.69 -9.51 -4.09
N THR A 309 -6.91 -10.79 -3.80
CA THR A 309 -7.97 -11.23 -2.88
C THR A 309 -7.80 -10.63 -1.48
N TYR A 310 -6.56 -10.51 -0.99
CA TYR A 310 -6.28 -9.91 0.31
C TYR A 310 -6.27 -8.37 0.27
N GLN A 311 -5.73 -7.76 -0.79
CA GLN A 311 -5.65 -6.30 -0.94
C GLN A 311 -7.01 -5.66 -1.16
N TYR A 312 -7.92 -6.34 -1.89
CA TYR A 312 -9.26 -5.85 -2.21
C TYR A 312 -10.36 -6.47 -1.33
N GLU A 313 -9.98 -7.05 -0.19
CA GLU A 313 -10.92 -7.59 0.79
C GLU A 313 -11.86 -6.51 1.33
N THR A 314 -13.17 -6.73 1.22
CA THR A 314 -14.23 -5.79 1.66
C THR A 314 -14.92 -6.23 2.95
N GLY A 315 -14.64 -7.45 3.43
CA GLY A 315 -15.29 -8.06 4.60
C GLY A 315 -16.74 -8.48 4.34
N PHE A 316 -17.23 -8.29 3.12
CA PHE A 316 -18.53 -8.74 2.67
C PHE A 316 -18.36 -9.80 1.58
N ARG A 317 -19.28 -10.78 1.55
CA ARG A 317 -19.27 -11.84 0.56
C ARG A 317 -20.64 -11.98 -0.08
N THR A 318 -20.67 -11.75 -1.39
CA THR A 318 -21.75 -12.24 -2.24
C THR A 318 -21.57 -13.74 -2.49
N LEU A 319 -22.63 -14.40 -2.95
CA LEU A 319 -22.56 -15.83 -3.30
C LEU A 319 -21.51 -16.09 -4.40
N HIS A 320 -21.44 -15.21 -5.39
CA HIS A 320 -20.43 -15.26 -6.44
C HIS A 320 -19.01 -15.23 -5.85
N GLN A 321 -18.71 -14.27 -4.98
CA GLN A 321 -17.39 -14.18 -4.33
C GLN A 321 -17.09 -15.42 -3.48
N ALA A 322 -18.05 -15.91 -2.70
CA ALA A 322 -17.85 -17.09 -1.88
C ALA A 322 -17.55 -18.35 -2.72
N HIS A 323 -18.21 -18.52 -3.86
CA HIS A 323 -17.92 -19.60 -4.81
C HIS A 323 -16.52 -19.45 -5.43
N THR A 324 -16.17 -18.25 -5.88
CA THR A 324 -14.87 -17.95 -6.48
C THR A 324 -13.73 -18.20 -5.49
N ASP A 325 -13.89 -17.77 -4.24
CA ASP A 325 -12.90 -17.97 -3.17
C ASP A 325 -12.58 -19.46 -2.98
N ILE A 326 -13.60 -20.32 -2.93
CA ILE A 326 -13.40 -21.76 -2.77
C ILE A 326 -12.65 -22.36 -3.96
N ILE A 327 -13.03 -22.01 -5.19
CA ILE A 327 -12.34 -22.49 -6.40
C ILE A 327 -10.88 -22.02 -6.40
N LEU A 328 -10.66 -20.74 -6.09
CA LEU A 328 -9.34 -20.13 -6.07
C LEU A 328 -8.45 -20.79 -5.02
N PHE A 329 -8.87 -20.83 -3.75
CA PHE A 329 -8.07 -21.38 -2.67
C PHE A 329 -7.86 -22.89 -2.80
N ALA A 330 -8.85 -23.65 -3.27
CA ALA A 330 -8.65 -25.07 -3.59
C ALA A 330 -7.58 -25.25 -4.67
N THR A 331 -7.56 -24.40 -5.70
CA THR A 331 -6.53 -24.45 -6.75
C THR A 331 -5.15 -24.07 -6.21
N GLN A 332 -5.08 -23.12 -5.27
CA GLN A 332 -3.82 -22.78 -4.59
C GLN A 332 -3.29 -23.93 -3.74
N LEU A 333 -4.16 -24.65 -3.01
CA LEU A 333 -3.76 -25.86 -2.28
C LEU A 333 -3.19 -26.93 -3.23
N GLU A 334 -3.78 -27.13 -4.41
CA GLU A 334 -3.23 -28.06 -5.40
C GLU A 334 -1.83 -27.63 -5.90
N ALA A 335 -1.60 -26.32 -6.08
CA ALA A 335 -0.30 -25.78 -6.47
C ALA A 335 0.75 -25.95 -5.35
N ILE A 336 0.37 -25.69 -4.10
CA ILE A 336 1.20 -25.92 -2.91
C ILE A 336 1.55 -27.41 -2.83
N ASN A 337 0.58 -28.30 -3.01
CA ASN A 337 0.79 -29.75 -2.99
C ASN A 337 1.87 -30.18 -4.00
N LYS A 338 1.83 -29.66 -5.23
CA LYS A 338 2.86 -29.93 -6.24
C LYS A 338 4.23 -29.43 -5.78
N THR A 339 4.28 -28.25 -5.16
CA THR A 339 5.52 -27.62 -4.69
C THR A 339 6.17 -28.41 -3.54
N ILE A 340 5.38 -29.04 -2.68
CA ILE A 340 5.85 -29.91 -1.59
C ILE A 340 5.97 -31.40 -2.00
N GLY A 341 5.96 -31.70 -3.31
CA GLY A 341 6.12 -33.05 -3.83
C GLY A 341 5.02 -34.03 -3.46
N GLY A 342 3.76 -33.56 -3.37
CA GLY A 342 2.61 -34.39 -3.04
C GLY A 342 2.01 -35.14 -4.23
N SER A 343 1.30 -36.24 -3.93
CA SER A 343 0.59 -37.03 -4.93
C SER A 343 -0.73 -36.34 -5.35
N LYS A 344 -1.32 -36.78 -6.47
CA LYS A 344 -2.63 -36.26 -6.92
C LYS A 344 -3.78 -36.62 -5.96
N ASN A 345 -3.65 -37.71 -5.21
CA ASN A 345 -4.69 -38.21 -4.31
C ASN A 345 -4.74 -37.42 -2.99
N GLU A 346 -3.65 -36.72 -2.65
CA GLU A 346 -3.54 -35.95 -1.40
C GLU A 346 -3.57 -34.44 -1.65
N LYS A 347 -4.03 -34.03 -2.83
CA LYS A 347 -3.87 -32.66 -3.35
C LYS A 347 -4.42 -31.53 -2.47
N TYR A 348 -5.34 -31.84 -1.56
CA TYR A 348 -5.83 -30.89 -0.54
C TYR A 348 -5.31 -31.23 0.86
N MET A 349 -5.26 -32.52 1.23
CA MET A 349 -4.88 -32.95 2.59
C MET A 349 -3.41 -32.73 2.90
N LYS A 350 -2.49 -32.96 1.96
CA LYS A 350 -1.06 -32.82 2.24
C LYS A 350 -0.68 -31.37 2.58
N PRO A 351 -1.09 -30.34 1.81
CA PRO A 351 -0.88 -28.95 2.22
C PRO A 351 -1.51 -28.60 3.57
N ILE A 352 -2.73 -29.06 3.84
CA ILE A 352 -3.43 -28.80 5.10
C ILE A 352 -2.64 -29.41 6.27
N ASN A 353 -2.22 -30.66 6.16
CA ASN A 353 -1.46 -31.33 7.22
C ASN A 353 -0.07 -30.71 7.44
N GLU A 354 0.55 -30.16 6.39
CA GLU A 354 1.87 -29.54 6.46
C GLU A 354 1.83 -28.15 7.10
N TYR A 355 0.81 -27.34 6.78
CA TYR A 355 0.80 -25.91 7.12
C TYR A 355 -0.30 -25.47 8.08
N ALA A 356 -1.43 -26.18 8.16
CA ALA A 356 -2.53 -25.80 9.04
C ALA A 356 -2.21 -26.16 10.49
N SER A 357 -2.72 -25.35 11.42
CA SER A 357 -2.70 -25.69 12.83
C SER A 357 -3.69 -26.83 13.12
N LEU A 358 -3.42 -27.63 14.16
CA LEU A 358 -4.35 -28.67 14.63
C LEU A 358 -5.75 -28.11 14.92
N PHE A 359 -5.83 -26.89 15.45
CA PHE A 359 -7.10 -26.21 15.69
C PHE A 359 -7.89 -25.98 14.40
N LEU A 360 -7.24 -25.47 13.34
CA LEU A 360 -7.88 -25.24 12.05
C LEU A 360 -8.37 -26.56 11.43
N ILE A 361 -7.57 -27.62 11.51
CA ILE A 361 -7.96 -28.95 11.01
C ILE A 361 -9.23 -29.43 11.73
N GLN A 362 -9.26 -29.35 13.07
CA GLN A 362 -10.42 -29.76 13.87
C GLN A 362 -11.67 -28.95 13.54
N GLU A 363 -11.55 -27.63 13.36
CA GLU A 363 -12.68 -26.76 12.97
C GLU A 363 -13.26 -27.16 11.61
N ILE A 364 -12.41 -27.42 10.62
CA ILE A 364 -12.85 -27.86 9.28
C ILE A 364 -13.52 -29.23 9.34
N GLU A 365 -12.96 -30.18 10.11
CA GLU A 365 -13.56 -31.50 10.31
C GLU A 365 -14.93 -31.41 10.96
N MET A 366 -15.06 -30.66 12.06
CA MET A 366 -16.34 -30.45 12.75
C MET A 366 -17.37 -29.76 11.87
N PHE A 367 -16.93 -28.86 10.98
CA PHE A 367 -17.79 -28.22 10.02
C PHE A 367 -18.36 -29.22 9.01
N PHE A 368 -17.53 -30.01 8.34
CA PHE A 368 -18.01 -30.96 7.32
C PHE A 368 -18.79 -32.14 7.89
N LYS A 369 -18.49 -32.58 9.11
CA LYS A 369 -19.24 -33.63 9.82
C LYS A 369 -20.74 -33.37 9.95
N LYS A 370 -21.16 -32.10 9.87
CA LYS A 370 -22.58 -31.72 9.89
C LYS A 370 -23.35 -32.16 8.65
N PHE A 371 -22.65 -32.35 7.54
CA PHE A 371 -23.25 -32.63 6.23
C PHE A 371 -23.00 -34.07 5.78
N ASN A 372 -21.85 -34.65 6.11
CA ASN A 372 -21.49 -36.03 5.77
C ASN A 372 -20.29 -36.55 6.58
N ASN A 373 -19.92 -37.81 6.37
CA ASN A 373 -18.76 -38.47 7.00
C ASN A 373 -17.53 -38.58 6.07
N LYS A 374 -17.46 -37.81 4.98
CA LYS A 374 -16.33 -37.82 4.05
C LYS A 374 -15.13 -37.06 4.65
N SER A 375 -13.92 -37.36 4.16
CA SER A 375 -12.71 -36.63 4.56
C SER A 375 -12.75 -35.15 4.14
N ILE A 376 -11.93 -34.29 4.76
CA ILE A 376 -11.81 -32.88 4.37
C ILE A 376 -11.45 -32.76 2.88
N GLY A 377 -10.46 -33.54 2.43
CA GLY A 377 -10.01 -33.54 1.05
C GLY A 377 -11.09 -33.95 0.06
N GLU A 378 -11.90 -34.97 0.38
CA GLU A 378 -13.04 -35.36 -0.46
C GLU A 378 -14.11 -34.27 -0.53
N ASN A 379 -14.44 -33.65 0.60
CA ASN A 379 -15.42 -32.57 0.64
C ASN A 379 -15.00 -31.36 -0.21
N ILE A 380 -13.72 -30.94 -0.10
CA ILE A 380 -13.17 -29.87 -0.93
C ILE A 380 -13.20 -30.28 -2.41
N ALA A 381 -12.82 -31.51 -2.74
CA ALA A 381 -12.83 -32.03 -4.10
C ALA A 381 -14.23 -31.99 -4.73
N THR A 382 -15.22 -32.51 -4.00
CA THR A 382 -16.63 -32.52 -4.40
C THR A 382 -17.12 -31.10 -4.61
N LEU A 383 -16.94 -30.22 -3.62
CA LEU A 383 -17.45 -28.84 -3.69
C LEU A 383 -16.83 -28.05 -4.84
N ARG A 384 -15.51 -28.11 -5.00
CA ARG A 384 -14.80 -27.44 -6.10
C ARG A 384 -15.29 -27.93 -7.46
N ASN A 385 -15.53 -29.24 -7.61
CA ASN A 385 -16.02 -29.80 -8.86
C ASN A 385 -17.48 -29.44 -9.14
N GLU A 386 -18.33 -29.39 -8.11
CA GLU A 386 -19.71 -28.92 -8.23
C GLU A 386 -19.78 -27.46 -8.64
N LEU A 387 -18.94 -26.60 -8.07
CA LEU A 387 -18.89 -25.18 -8.41
C LEU A 387 -18.32 -24.92 -9.82
N ALA A 388 -17.28 -25.66 -10.21
CA ALA A 388 -16.59 -25.44 -11.49
C ALA A 388 -17.27 -26.09 -12.71
N HIS A 389 -18.12 -27.11 -12.51
CA HIS A 389 -18.72 -27.88 -13.61
C HIS A 389 -20.25 -27.94 -13.48
N VAL A 390 -20.95 -27.33 -14.44
CA VAL A 390 -22.41 -27.18 -14.43
C VAL A 390 -23.13 -28.54 -14.37
N ASP A 391 -22.70 -29.51 -15.19
CA ASP A 391 -23.36 -30.82 -15.35
C ASP A 391 -23.14 -31.80 -14.18
N ARG A 392 -22.29 -31.44 -13.21
CA ARG A 392 -22.05 -32.29 -12.04
C ARG A 392 -23.25 -32.28 -11.11
N LYS A 393 -23.59 -33.47 -10.58
CA LYS A 393 -24.56 -33.63 -9.50
C LYS A 393 -24.17 -32.76 -8.30
N LYS A 394 -25.13 -32.00 -7.78
CA LYS A 394 -24.95 -31.01 -6.71
C LYS A 394 -25.27 -31.62 -5.34
N GLU A 395 -24.34 -32.39 -4.77
CA GLU A 395 -24.53 -33.04 -3.47
C GLU A 395 -24.41 -32.01 -2.33
N LEU A 396 -23.33 -31.23 -2.33
CA LEU A 396 -23.06 -30.24 -1.30
C LEU A 396 -23.76 -28.91 -1.59
N MET A 397 -23.81 -28.49 -2.85
CA MET A 397 -24.41 -27.20 -3.18
C MET A 397 -25.91 -27.10 -2.86
N ASN A 398 -26.62 -28.22 -2.83
CA ASN A 398 -28.06 -28.23 -2.50
C ASN A 398 -28.35 -28.07 -1.01
N ILE A 399 -27.34 -28.24 -0.14
CA ILE A 399 -27.51 -28.22 1.33
C ILE A 399 -26.73 -27.09 2.01
N LEU A 400 -25.71 -26.53 1.36
CA LEU A 400 -24.89 -25.44 1.91
C LEU A 400 -25.58 -24.08 1.74
N THR A 401 -25.53 -23.27 2.78
CA THR A 401 -25.96 -21.86 2.74
C THR A 401 -24.82 -20.94 2.30
N ILE A 402 -25.13 -19.69 1.95
CA ILE A 402 -24.09 -18.68 1.70
C ILE A 402 -23.10 -18.54 2.87
N GLY A 403 -23.59 -18.59 4.12
CA GLY A 403 -22.74 -18.51 5.31
C GLY A 403 -21.79 -19.70 5.43
N ASP A 404 -22.20 -20.88 4.95
CA ASP A 404 -21.37 -22.08 4.90
C ASP A 404 -20.26 -21.94 3.87
N TYR A 405 -20.56 -21.46 2.65
CA TYR A 405 -19.54 -21.18 1.64
C TYR A 405 -18.50 -20.16 2.12
N VAL A 406 -18.96 -19.09 2.79
CA VAL A 406 -18.06 -18.08 3.35
C VAL A 406 -17.12 -18.68 4.40
N LYS A 407 -17.65 -19.55 5.28
CA LYS A 407 -16.81 -20.25 6.27
C LYS A 407 -15.77 -21.15 5.61
N ILE A 408 -16.17 -21.95 4.63
CA ILE A 408 -15.24 -22.81 3.86
C ILE A 408 -14.17 -21.96 3.19
N GLY A 409 -14.55 -20.88 2.50
CA GLY A 409 -13.61 -19.96 1.88
C GLY A 409 -12.60 -19.40 2.87
N ASN A 410 -13.05 -18.95 4.05
CA ASN A 410 -12.16 -18.44 5.11
C ASN A 410 -11.21 -19.51 5.67
N TYR A 411 -11.68 -20.75 5.82
CA TYR A 411 -10.82 -21.85 6.26
C TYR A 411 -9.73 -22.18 5.22
N LEU A 412 -10.07 -22.17 3.94
CA LEU A 412 -9.11 -22.44 2.86
C LEU A 412 -8.15 -21.26 2.60
N LYS A 413 -8.58 -20.03 2.93
CA LYS A 413 -7.79 -18.80 2.85
C LYS A 413 -6.65 -18.76 3.87
N THR A 414 -6.91 -19.30 5.07
CA THR A 414 -6.02 -19.29 6.25
C THR A 414 -4.96 -20.37 6.13
#